data_AF-A0A258FS40-F1
#
_entry.id   AF-A0A258FS40-F1
#
_cell.length_a   1.000
_cell.length_b   1.000
_cell.length_c   1.000
_cell.angle_alpha   90.00
_cell.angle_beta   90.00
_cell.angle_gamma   90.00
#
_symmetry.space_group_name_H-M   'P 1'
#
loop_
_entity.id
_entity.type
_entity.pdbx_description
1 polymer ?
#
loop_
_entity_poly.entity_id
_entity_poly.type
_entity_poly.pdbx_seq_one_letter_code
_entity_poly.pdbx_strand_id
1 'polypeptide(L)'
;MILSTSSGDFPIPPDVASRLPQVPPVPDPTEPNYRRKKREFTEWLDSSPEHAIGFERLRRWHLVQDELARQAMTEGRAFVVNDDGLD
;
A
#
# COMPACT_ATOMS: atom_id res chain seq x y z
N MET A 1 2.07 0.23 11.45
CA MET A 1 1.29 0.44 10.22
C MET A 1 0.51 -0.83 9.95
N ILE A 2 -0.72 -0.76 9.43
CA ILE A 2 -1.55 -1.93 9.13
C ILE A 2 -1.68 -2.06 7.61
N LEU A 3 -1.49 -3.27 7.10
CA LEU A 3 -1.83 -3.67 5.74
C LEU A 3 -3.25 -4.23 5.76
N SER A 4 -4.20 -3.52 5.14
CA SER A 4 -5.55 -4.03 4.93
C SER A 4 -5.61 -4.80 3.61
N THR A 5 -6.00 -6.07 3.65
CA THR A 5 -6.19 -6.92 2.47
C THR A 5 -7.63 -7.41 2.39
N SER A 6 -8.01 -8.01 1.28
CA SER A 6 -9.28 -8.75 1.12
C SER A 6 -9.45 -9.88 2.14
N SER A 7 -8.35 -10.40 2.67
CA SER A 7 -8.33 -11.52 3.64
C SER A 7 -8.24 -11.04 5.10
N GLY A 8 -8.20 -9.73 5.34
CA GLY A 8 -8.13 -9.11 6.67
C GLY A 8 -6.98 -8.11 6.83
N ASP A 9 -6.82 -7.65 8.07
CA ASP A 9 -5.81 -6.68 8.47
C ASP A 9 -4.57 -7.37 9.07
N PHE A 10 -3.40 -7.01 8.57
CA PHE A 10 -2.12 -7.58 8.98
C PHE A 10 -1.15 -6.49 9.45
N PRO A 11 -0.49 -6.66 10.61
CA PRO A 11 0.52 -5.70 11.03
C PRO A 11 1.72 -5.76 10.08
N ILE A 12 2.18 -4.59 9.63
CA ILE A 12 3.41 -4.47 8.85
C ILE A 12 4.57 -4.32 9.84
N PRO A 13 5.57 -5.21 9.84
CA PRO A 13 6.75 -5.07 10.67
C PRO A 13 7.49 -3.74 10.42
N PRO A 14 8.14 -3.14 11.44
CA PRO A 14 8.85 -1.88 11.28
C PRO A 14 9.98 -1.92 10.23
N ASP A 15 10.67 -3.05 10.11
CA ASP A 15 11.75 -3.24 9.14
C ASP A 15 11.21 -3.19 7.71
N VAL A 16 10.10 -3.88 7.42
CA VAL A 16 9.41 -3.82 6.12
C VAL A 16 8.90 -2.41 5.86
N ALA A 17 8.22 -1.80 6.84
CA ALA A 17 7.67 -0.45 6.69
C ALA A 17 8.74 0.61 6.37
N SER A 18 9.97 0.43 6.87
CA SER A 18 11.08 1.35 6.62
C SER A 18 11.62 1.32 5.18
N ARG A 19 11.36 0.23 4.44
CA ARG A 19 11.81 0.03 3.05
C ARG A 19 10.75 0.44 2.02
N LEU A 20 9.49 0.54 2.46
CA LEU A 20 8.39 0.93 1.58
C LEU A 20 8.53 2.40 1.13
N PRO A 21 8.15 2.72 -0.12
CA PRO A 21 8.09 4.09 -0.60
C PRO A 21 7.21 4.96 0.32
N GLN A 22 7.74 6.12 0.71
CA GLN A 22 6.99 7.11 1.46
C GLN A 22 6.09 7.89 0.50
N VAL A 23 4.83 7.50 0.41
CA VAL A 23 3.85 8.13 -0.46
C VAL A 23 2.68 8.67 0.37
N PRO A 24 2.09 9.81 -0.03
CA PRO A 24 0.88 10.28 0.61
C PRO A 24 -0.26 9.27 0.45
N PRO A 25 -1.22 9.22 1.40
CA PRO A 25 -2.35 8.32 1.32
C PRO A 25 -3.24 8.65 0.12
N VAL A 26 -3.83 7.62 -0.50
CA VAL A 26 -4.80 7.79 -1.58
C VAL A 26 -6.05 8.49 -1.02
N PRO A 27 -6.51 9.60 -1.63
CA PRO A 27 -7.70 10.32 -1.18
C PRO A 27 -8.97 9.46 -1.21
N ASP A 28 -9.71 9.43 -0.10
CA ASP A 28 -10.96 8.68 0.02
C ASP A 28 -12.13 9.51 -0.55
N PRO A 29 -12.91 8.97 -1.52
CA PRO A 29 -14.04 9.66 -2.14
C PRO A 29 -15.19 10.01 -1.17
N THR A 30 -15.26 9.36 -0.01
CA THR A 30 -16.29 9.59 1.01
C THR A 30 -15.93 10.72 1.98
N GLU A 31 -14.68 11.20 1.97
CA GLU A 31 -14.25 12.28 2.87
C GLU A 31 -14.75 13.67 2.42
N PRO A 32 -15.14 14.55 3.37
CA PRO A 32 -15.67 15.89 3.05
C PRO A 32 -14.75 16.77 2.19
N ASN A 33 -13.44 16.56 2.25
CA ASN A 33 -12.42 17.31 1.52
C ASN A 33 -11.80 16.53 0.35
N TYR A 34 -12.44 15.46 -0.10
CA TYR A 34 -11.95 14.60 -1.19
C TYR A 34 -11.44 15.38 -2.40
N ARG A 35 -12.21 16.36 -2.91
CA ARG A 35 -11.81 17.13 -4.10
C ARG A 35 -10.49 17.88 -3.92
N ARG A 36 -10.24 18.42 -2.72
CA ARG A 36 -9.00 19.11 -2.41
C ARG A 36 -7.85 18.12 -2.31
N LYS A 37 -8.03 17.05 -1.52
CA LYS A 37 -7.01 15.99 -1.34
C LYS A 37 -6.66 15.32 -2.66
N LYS A 38 -7.65 15.05 -3.52
CA LYS A 38 -7.45 14.53 -4.88
C LYS A 38 -6.53 15.42 -5.70
N ARG A 39 -6.77 16.73 -5.70
CA ARG A 39 -5.93 17.68 -6.43
C ARG A 39 -4.50 17.71 -5.86
N GLU A 40 -4.35 17.81 -4.54
CA GLU A 40 -3.04 17.80 -3.86
C GLU A 40 -2.24 16.51 -4.18
N PHE A 41 -2.92 15.37 -4.20
CA PHE A 41 -2.32 14.09 -4.55
C PHE A 41 -1.89 14.02 -6.02
N THR A 42 -2.72 14.52 -6.95
CA THR A 42 -2.36 14.62 -8.37
C THR A 42 -1.18 15.57 -8.59
N GLU A 43 -1.19 16.74 -7.96
CA GLU A 43 -0.08 17.70 -8.00
C GLU A 43 1.22 17.08 -7.46
N TRP A 44 1.13 16.27 -6.38
CA TRP A 44 2.27 15.52 -5.87
C TRP A 44 2.80 14.51 -6.88
N LEU A 45 1.94 13.71 -7.51
CA LEU A 45 2.33 12.74 -8.56
C LEU A 45 3.04 13.43 -9.74
N ASP A 46 2.51 14.58 -10.18
CA ASP A 46 3.03 15.31 -11.35
C ASP A 46 4.32 16.08 -11.04
N SER A 47 4.63 16.34 -9.76
CA SER A 47 5.80 17.13 -9.37
C SER A 47 7.15 16.42 -9.59
N SER A 48 7.18 15.08 -9.66
CA SER A 48 8.38 14.31 -9.97
C SER A 48 8.05 12.91 -10.49
N PRO A 49 8.74 12.40 -11.53
CA PRO A 49 8.60 11.00 -11.97
C PRO A 49 8.85 9.99 -10.84
N GLU A 50 9.72 10.32 -9.88
CA GLU A 50 10.03 9.44 -8.74
C GLU A 50 8.81 9.19 -7.85
N HIS A 51 7.89 10.16 -7.74
CA HIS A 51 6.65 10.01 -6.97
C HIS A 51 5.70 9.00 -7.61
N ALA A 52 5.54 9.07 -8.93
CA ALA A 52 4.75 8.09 -9.68
C ALA A 52 5.36 6.68 -9.57
N ILE A 53 6.69 6.56 -9.64
CA ILE A 53 7.40 5.29 -9.47
C ILE A 53 7.18 4.74 -8.04
N GLY A 54 7.36 5.59 -7.02
CA GLY A 54 7.16 5.21 -5.62
C GLY A 54 5.72 4.76 -5.33
N PHE A 55 4.74 5.49 -5.87
CA PHE A 55 3.33 5.16 -5.76
C PHE A 55 3.01 3.81 -6.41
N GLU A 56 3.44 3.60 -7.65
CA GLU A 56 3.21 2.33 -8.35
C GLU A 56 3.93 1.16 -7.69
N ARG A 57 5.14 1.38 -7.15
CA ARG A 57 5.89 0.37 -6.39
C ARG A 57 5.13 -0.04 -5.13
N LEU A 58 4.62 0.91 -4.34
CA LEU A 58 3.80 0.60 -3.17
C LEU A 58 2.48 -0.09 -3.55
N ARG A 59 1.83 0.36 -4.62
CA ARG A 59 0.59 -0.25 -5.12
C ARG A 59 0.81 -1.71 -5.52
N ARG A 60 1.90 -2.02 -6.24
CA ARG A 60 2.24 -3.39 -6.63
C ARG A 60 2.54 -4.26 -5.43
N TRP A 61 3.31 -3.76 -4.46
CA TRP A 61 3.54 -4.48 -3.21
C TRP A 61 2.23 -4.87 -2.53
N HIS A 62 1.29 -3.92 -2.40
CA HIS A 62 0.00 -4.17 -1.78
C HIS A 62 -0.78 -5.31 -2.47
N LEU A 63 -0.78 -5.33 -3.81
CA LEU A 63 -1.43 -6.40 -4.59
C LEU A 63 -0.77 -7.77 -4.36
N VAL A 64 0.55 -7.82 -4.29
CA VAL A 64 1.28 -9.06 -4.00
C VAL A 64 0.95 -9.56 -2.60
N GLN A 65 0.93 -8.67 -1.60
CA GLN A 65 0.59 -9.07 -0.24
C GLN A 65 -0.87 -9.53 -0.11
N ASP A 66 -1.81 -8.88 -0.81
CA ASP A 66 -3.22 -9.30 -0.86
C ASP A 66 -3.36 -10.72 -1.43
N GLU A 67 -2.67 -11.01 -2.53
CA GLU A 67 -2.68 -12.35 -3.13
C GLU A 67 -2.02 -13.39 -2.21
N LEU A 68 -0.90 -13.08 -1.56
CA LEU A 68 -0.26 -13.98 -0.61
C LEU A 68 -1.13 -14.25 0.62
N ALA A 69 -1.82 -13.22 1.12
CA ALA A 69 -2.78 -13.36 2.21
C ALA A 69 -3.95 -14.28 1.82
N ARG A 70 -4.48 -14.10 0.62
CA ARG A 70 -5.55 -14.92 0.05
C ARG A 70 -5.12 -16.38 -0.12
N GLN A 71 -3.90 -16.61 -0.59
CA GLN A 71 -3.32 -17.96 -0.72
C GLN A 71 -3.16 -18.63 0.65
N ALA A 72 -2.59 -17.92 1.63
CA ALA A 72 -2.43 -18.42 2.99
C ALA A 72 -3.77 -18.79 3.64
N MET A 73 -4.80 -17.95 3.47
CA MET A 73 -6.15 -18.23 3.94
C MET A 73 -6.74 -19.49 3.27
N THR A 74 -6.54 -19.64 1.97
CA THR A 74 -6.99 -20.82 1.20
C THR A 74 -6.31 -22.11 1.68
N GLU A 75 -5.03 -22.02 2.02
CA GLU A 75 -4.21 -23.13 2.53
C GLU A 75 -4.40 -23.40 4.03
N GLY A 76 -5.23 -22.60 4.72
CA GLY A 76 -5.47 -22.73 6.15
C GLY A 76 -4.27 -22.39 7.03
N ARG A 77 -3.33 -21.59 6.53
CA ARG A 77 -2.13 -21.14 7.27
C ARG A 77 -2.19 -19.65 7.61
N ALA A 78 -1.45 -19.26 8.64
CA ALA A 78 -1.31 -17.85 8.99
C ALA A 78 -0.51 -17.09 7.93
N PHE A 79 -0.97 -15.89 7.60
CA PHE A 79 -0.23 -14.92 6.78
C PHE A 79 0.51 -13.94 7.69
N VAL A 80 1.79 -13.69 7.37
CA VAL A 80 2.63 -12.71 8.04
C VAL A 80 3.38 -11.93 6.97
N VAL A 81 3.30 -10.60 7.05
CA VAL A 81 4.11 -9.72 6.19
C VAL A 81 5.56 -9.86 6.63
N ASN A 82 6.41 -10.43 5.78
CA ASN A 82 7.81 -10.73 6.10
C ASN A 82 8.81 -10.16 5.08
N ASP A 83 8.32 -9.60 3.98
CA ASP A 83 9.15 -9.08 2.90
C ASP A 83 8.49 -7.82 2.32
N ASP A 84 9.32 -6.86 1.91
CA ASP A 84 8.87 -5.74 1.12
C ASP A 84 8.61 -6.14 -0.33
N GLY A 85 9.08 -7.30 -0.83
CA GLY A 85 8.71 -7.83 -2.14
C GLY A 85 8.94 -6.84 -3.29
N LEU A 86 9.92 -5.95 -3.09
CA LEU A 86 10.21 -4.81 -3.94
C LEU A 86 11.49 -4.99 -4.78
N ASP A 87 12.11 -6.16 -4.71
CA ASP A 87 13.27 -6.62 -5.49
C ASP A 87 12.84 -7.41 -6.76
#